data_AF-A0A2R3J646-F1
#
_entry.id   AF-A0A2R3J646-F1
#
_cell.length_a   1.000
_cell.length_b   1.000
_cell.length_c   1.000
_cell.angle_alpha   90.00
_cell.angle_beta   90.00
_cell.angle_gamma   90.00
#
_symmetry.space_group_name_H-M   'P 1'
#
loop_
_entity.id
_entity.type
_entity.pdbx_description
1 polymer ?
#
loop_
_entity_poly.entity_id
_entity_poly.type
_entity_poly.pdbx_seq_one_letter_code
_entity_poly.pdbx_strand_id
1 'polypeptide(L)'
;MLAGDDSPDALRNSSFDEVLDHIFNVRQPDEVIVSADGGVSMRSAAYAARRYIPLRFLPRAQSAAEFAENAISQATHVFLLGTHGQASFAQAAYDLACETGLVAHQVELPA
;
A
#
# COMPACT_ATOMS: atom_id res chain seq x y z
N MET A 1 -8.19 30.67 13.79
CA MET A 1 -9.06 30.03 12.78
C MET A 1 -8.19 29.80 11.55
N LEU A 2 -7.76 28.56 11.32
CA LEU A 2 -7.11 28.19 10.06
C LEU A 2 -8.21 27.57 9.21
N ALA A 3 -8.65 28.31 8.19
CA ALA A 3 -9.44 27.73 7.12
C ALA A 3 -8.50 26.75 6.40
N GLY A 4 -8.81 25.45 6.49
CA GLY A 4 -8.21 24.45 5.62
C GLY A 4 -8.60 24.80 4.19
N ASP A 5 -7.61 24.86 3.32
CA ASP A 5 -7.82 25.05 1.89
C ASP A 5 -8.47 23.77 1.33
N ASP A 6 -9.81 23.73 1.35
CA ASP A 6 -10.65 22.65 0.80
C ASP A 6 -10.72 22.71 -0.75
N SER A 7 -9.67 23.19 -1.41
CA SER A 7 -9.63 23.22 -2.87
C SER A 7 -9.49 21.78 -3.43
N PRO A 8 -10.31 21.37 -4.41
CA PRO A 8 -10.25 20.03 -5.02
C PRO A 8 -8.89 19.74 -5.70
N ASP A 9 -8.11 20.77 -6.02
CA ASP A 9 -6.75 20.63 -6.53
C ASP A 9 -5.71 20.33 -5.44
N ALA A 10 -5.93 20.74 -4.19
CA ALA A 10 -5.08 20.36 -3.05
C ALA A 10 -5.22 18.86 -2.72
N LEU A 11 -6.36 18.27 -3.08
CA LEU A 11 -6.62 16.83 -3.00
C LEU A 11 -6.12 16.03 -4.22
N ARG A 12 -5.60 16.70 -5.27
CA ARG A 12 -5.16 16.05 -6.53
C ARG A 12 -3.66 15.82 -6.65
N ASN A 13 -2.82 16.56 -5.91
CA ASN A 13 -1.35 16.47 -6.02
C ASN A 13 -0.69 16.10 -4.69
N SER A 14 -1.17 15.03 -4.03
CA SER A 14 -0.37 14.46 -2.96
C SER A 14 0.74 13.61 -3.58
N SER A 15 1.98 13.79 -3.13
CA SER A 15 3.16 13.00 -3.52
C SER A 15 2.92 11.48 -3.50
N PHE A 16 1.99 11.02 -2.66
CA PHE A 16 1.55 9.64 -2.57
C PHE A 16 0.76 9.16 -3.81
N ASP A 17 -0.13 9.98 -4.35
CA ASP A 17 -0.92 9.61 -5.53
C ASP A 17 -0.02 9.49 -6.77
N GLU A 18 1.03 10.32 -6.88
CA GLU A 18 2.06 10.20 -7.91
C GLU A 18 2.86 8.89 -7.79
N VAL A 19 3.19 8.47 -6.56
CA VAL A 19 3.83 7.18 -6.30
C VAL A 19 2.92 6.03 -6.72
N LEU A 20 1.63 6.08 -6.38
CA LEU A 20 0.67 5.07 -6.82
C LEU A 20 0.49 5.08 -8.34
N ASP A 21 0.43 6.25 -8.96
CA ASP A 21 0.43 6.40 -10.41
C ASP A 21 1.62 5.68 -11.04
N HIS A 22 2.83 5.95 -10.53
CA HIS A 22 4.03 5.31 -11.04
C HIS A 22 3.97 3.78 -10.90
N ILE A 23 3.68 3.28 -9.69
CA ILE A 23 3.61 1.83 -9.42
C ILE A 23 2.58 1.17 -10.32
N PHE A 24 1.37 1.72 -10.40
CA PHE A 24 0.24 1.08 -11.07
C PHE A 24 0.36 1.18 -12.59
N ASN A 25 0.90 2.28 -13.13
CA ASN A 25 1.11 2.42 -14.58
C ASN A 25 2.24 1.51 -15.07
N VAL A 26 3.27 1.24 -14.24
CA VAL A 26 4.39 0.36 -14.59
C VAL A 26 4.02 -1.11 -14.38
N ARG A 27 3.36 -1.45 -13.27
CA ARG A 27 3.06 -2.85 -12.90
C ARG A 27 1.78 -3.40 -13.49
N GLN A 28 0.80 -2.54 -13.80
CA GLN A 28 -0.52 -2.93 -14.29
C GLN A 28 -1.09 -4.11 -13.50
N PRO A 29 -1.27 -3.97 -12.18
CA PRO A 29 -1.68 -5.10 -11.33
C PRO A 29 -3.08 -5.60 -11.69
N ASP A 30 -3.23 -6.93 -11.81
CA ASP A 30 -4.53 -7.57 -11.99
C ASP A 30 -5.39 -7.52 -10.72
N GLU A 31 -4.75 -7.40 -9.55
CA GLU A 31 -5.41 -7.29 -8.25
C GLU A 31 -4.50 -6.51 -7.28
N VAL A 32 -5.12 -5.76 -6.38
CA VAL A 32 -4.44 -5.06 -5.28
C VAL A 32 -4.91 -5.62 -3.95
N ILE A 33 -3.96 -6.12 -3.16
CA ILE A 33 -4.21 -6.68 -1.83
C ILE A 33 -3.81 -5.65 -0.79
N VAL A 34 -4.71 -5.34 0.14
CA VAL A 34 -4.51 -4.31 1.18
C VAL A 34 -4.93 -4.83 2.56
N SER A 35 -4.34 -4.26 3.60
CA SER A 35 -4.86 -4.43 4.97
C SER A 35 -6.19 -3.69 5.14
N ALA A 36 -7.06 -4.22 6.01
CA ALA A 36 -8.24 -3.50 6.50
C ALA A 36 -7.88 -2.39 7.52
N ASP A 37 -6.63 -2.30 7.96
CA ASP A 37 -6.15 -1.21 8.82
C ASP A 37 -5.98 0.05 7.97
N GLY A 38 -6.59 1.15 8.41
CA GLY A 38 -6.71 2.41 7.67
C GLY A 38 -5.39 3.08 7.21
N GLY A 39 -5.46 4.36 6.83
CA GLY A 39 -4.28 5.10 6.37
C GLY A 39 -3.85 4.69 4.96
N VAL A 40 -2.59 4.30 4.78
CA VAL A 40 -2.00 3.97 3.46
C VAL A 40 -2.81 2.89 2.73
N SER A 41 -3.23 1.84 3.42
CA SER A 41 -4.02 0.74 2.82
C SER A 41 -5.33 1.25 2.20
N MET A 42 -6.04 2.13 2.91
CA MET A 42 -7.31 2.69 2.43
C MET A 42 -7.11 3.69 1.29
N ARG A 43 -5.99 4.43 1.28
CA ARG A 43 -5.65 5.32 0.16
C ARG A 43 -5.31 4.52 -1.09
N SER A 44 -4.50 3.46 -0.96
CA SER A 44 -4.21 2.52 -2.06
C SER A 44 -5.48 1.84 -2.59
N ALA A 45 -6.39 1.45 -1.69
CA ALA A 45 -7.68 0.89 -2.07
C ALA A 45 -8.55 1.91 -2.82
N ALA A 46 -8.66 3.13 -2.31
CA ALA A 46 -9.41 4.19 -2.99
C ALA A 46 -8.85 4.50 -4.38
N TYR A 47 -7.52 4.51 -4.52
CA TYR A 47 -6.85 4.71 -5.79
C TYR A 47 -7.17 3.57 -6.80
N ALA A 48 -7.02 2.31 -6.38
CA ALA A 48 -7.31 1.15 -7.23
C ALA A 48 -8.79 1.12 -7.66
N ALA A 49 -9.70 1.45 -6.74
CA ALA A 49 -11.14 1.52 -7.03
C ALA A 49 -11.46 2.57 -8.10
N ARG A 50 -10.83 3.76 -8.05
CA ARG A 50 -10.99 4.81 -9.08
C ARG A 50 -10.49 4.37 -10.47
N ARG A 51 -9.58 3.40 -10.52
CA ARG A 51 -8.97 2.86 -11.75
C ARG A 51 -9.59 1.52 -12.18
N TYR A 52 -10.66 1.07 -11.51
CA TYR A 52 -11.33 -0.22 -11.77
C TYR A 52 -10.40 -1.44 -11.64
N ILE A 53 -9.39 -1.35 -10.77
CA ILE A 53 -8.50 -2.45 -10.48
C ILE A 53 -9.13 -3.30 -9.36
N PRO A 54 -9.23 -4.63 -9.52
CA PRO A 54 -9.74 -5.52 -8.49
C PRO A 54 -9.02 -5.35 -7.15
N LEU A 55 -9.80 -5.40 -6.07
CA LEU A 55 -9.34 -5.16 -4.71
C LEU A 55 -9.67 -6.33 -3.80
N ARG A 56 -8.71 -6.70 -2.97
CA ARG A 56 -8.87 -7.67 -1.89
C ARG A 56 -8.42 -7.08 -0.57
N PHE A 57 -9.34 -7.03 0.37
CA PHE A 57 -9.02 -6.71 1.76
C PHE A 57 -8.67 -8.00 2.49
N LEU A 58 -7.48 -8.05 3.07
CA LEU A 58 -7.16 -9.11 4.02
C LEU A 58 -7.93 -8.87 5.32
N PRO A 59 -8.47 -9.94 5.94
CA PRO A 59 -9.10 -9.82 7.23
C PRO A 59 -8.08 -9.32 8.26
N ARG A 60 -8.59 -8.72 9.35
CA ARG A 60 -7.74 -8.26 10.44
C ARG A 60 -6.99 -9.44 11.06
N ALA A 61 -5.66 -9.43 10.94
CA ALA A 61 -4.79 -10.46 11.51
C ALA A 61 -4.61 -10.26 13.02
N GLN A 62 -4.33 -11.33 13.75
CA GLN A 62 -4.02 -11.30 15.18
C GLN A 62 -2.56 -10.95 15.44
N SER A 63 -1.69 -11.11 14.43
CA SER A 63 -0.26 -10.77 14.51
C SER A 63 0.30 -10.30 13.16
N ALA A 64 1.46 -9.66 13.21
CA ALA A 64 2.17 -9.21 12.00
C ALA A 64 2.68 -10.37 11.14
N ALA A 65 3.10 -11.48 11.77
CA ALA A 65 3.53 -12.68 11.08
C ALA A 65 2.36 -13.34 10.32
N GLU A 66 1.21 -13.50 10.98
CA GLU A 66 -0.01 -14.03 10.34
C GLU A 66 -0.46 -13.16 9.18
N PHE A 67 -0.40 -11.83 9.32
CA PHE A 67 -0.69 -10.92 8.22
C PHE A 67 0.27 -11.14 7.04
N ALA A 68 1.57 -11.22 7.32
CA ALA A 68 2.61 -11.40 6.32
C ALA A 68 2.39 -12.70 5.53
N GLU A 69 2.18 -13.83 6.20
CA GLU A 69 1.92 -15.14 5.57
C GLU A 69 0.68 -15.10 4.67
N ASN A 70 -0.41 -14.50 5.14
CA ASN A 70 -1.63 -14.35 4.36
C ASN A 70 -1.42 -13.44 3.14
N ALA A 71 -0.63 -12.37 3.27
CA ALA A 71 -0.35 -11.46 2.18
C ALA A 71 0.55 -12.10 1.11
N ILE A 72 1.68 -12.69 1.52
CA ILE A 72 2.68 -13.24 0.59
C ILE A 72 2.21 -14.50 -0.13
N SER A 73 1.29 -15.28 0.47
CA SER A 73 0.70 -16.45 -0.20
C SER A 73 -0.18 -16.09 -1.40
N GLN A 74 -0.57 -14.82 -1.52
CA GLN A 74 -1.47 -14.32 -2.55
C GLN A 74 -0.83 -13.27 -3.46
N ALA A 75 0.25 -12.63 -3.01
CA ALA A 75 0.93 -11.57 -3.75
C ALA A 75 2.13 -12.10 -4.56
N THR A 76 2.37 -11.50 -5.73
CA THR A 76 3.62 -11.69 -6.49
C THR A 76 4.63 -10.57 -6.25
N HIS A 77 4.13 -9.39 -5.89
CA HIS A 77 4.93 -8.20 -5.59
C HIS A 77 4.44 -7.56 -4.29
N VAL A 78 5.37 -7.12 -3.45
CA VAL A 78 5.07 -6.42 -2.20
C VAL A 78 5.68 -5.03 -2.24
N PHE A 79 4.84 -4.00 -2.08
CA PHE A 79 5.28 -2.60 -1.98
C PHE A 79 5.09 -2.11 -0.56
N LEU A 80 6.19 -1.77 0.11
CA LEU A 80 6.19 -1.09 1.39
C LEU A 80 6.25 0.42 1.15
N LEU A 81 5.16 1.13 1.42
CA LEU A 81 5.07 2.59 1.30
C LEU A 81 5.21 3.21 2.70
N GLY A 82 6.32 3.89 2.99
CA GLY A 82 6.53 4.50 4.30
C GLY A 82 7.99 4.76 4.65
N THR A 83 8.24 5.17 5.90
CA THR A 83 9.59 5.42 6.43
C THR A 83 10.22 4.15 7.02
N HIS A 84 11.54 4.04 6.92
CA HIS A 84 12.30 2.86 7.34
C HIS A 84 12.17 2.59 8.85
N GLY A 85 12.06 1.30 9.23
CA GLY A 85 12.22 0.85 10.63
C GLY A 85 10.99 0.96 11.53
N GLN A 86 9.80 1.24 11.00
CA GLN A 86 8.55 1.21 11.76
C GLN A 86 7.99 -0.23 11.79
N ALA A 87 7.96 -0.85 12.98
CA ALA A 87 7.31 -2.14 13.18
C ALA A 87 5.82 -2.04 12.82
N SER A 88 5.44 -2.70 11.73
CA SER A 88 4.08 -2.66 11.17
C SER A 88 3.78 -3.95 10.42
N PHE A 89 2.50 -4.21 10.17
CA PHE A 89 2.07 -5.33 9.33
C PHE A 89 2.64 -5.25 7.92
N ALA A 90 2.78 -4.03 7.36
CA ALA A 90 3.41 -3.81 6.07
C ALA A 90 4.90 -4.17 6.07
N GLN A 91 5.63 -3.84 7.15
CA GLN A 91 7.04 -4.21 7.29
C GLN A 91 7.20 -5.73 7.38
N ALA A 92 6.37 -6.42 8.17
CA ALA A 92 6.44 -7.89 8.27
C ALA A 92 6.17 -8.58 6.93
N ALA A 93 5.21 -8.10 6.14
CA ALA A 93 4.96 -8.62 4.80
C ALA A 93 6.13 -8.37 3.84
N TYR A 94 6.79 -7.21 3.95
CA TYR A 94 7.98 -6.88 3.16
C TYR A 94 9.18 -7.77 3.53
N ASP A 95 9.45 -7.94 4.83
CA ASP A 95 10.56 -8.77 5.32
C ASP A 95 10.37 -10.22 4.88
N LEU A 96 9.17 -10.77 5.08
CA LEU A 96 8.85 -12.13 4.66
C LEU A 96 8.90 -12.31 3.14
N ALA A 97 8.50 -11.30 2.36
CA ALA A 97 8.65 -11.32 0.90
C ALA A 97 10.13 -11.36 0.47
N CYS A 98 11.00 -10.58 1.13
CA CYS A 98 12.45 -10.63 0.91
C CYS A 98 13.03 -12.01 1.24
N GLU A 99 12.60 -12.62 2.35
CA GLU A 99 13.06 -13.94 2.81
C GLU A 99 12.62 -15.08 1.88
N THR A 100 11.43 -14.96 1.27
CA THR A 100 10.83 -16.00 0.42
C THR A 100 11.15 -15.85 -1.06
N GLY A 101 11.92 -14.83 -1.45
CA GLY A 101 12.33 -14.59 -2.84
C GLY A 101 11.24 -13.94 -3.71
N LEU A 102 10.21 -13.36 -3.11
CA LEU A 102 9.22 -12.54 -3.81
C LEU A 102 9.82 -11.18 -4.18
N VAL A 103 9.18 -10.51 -5.14
CA VAL A 103 9.62 -9.18 -5.56
C VAL A 103 9.13 -8.15 -4.55
N ALA A 104 10.04 -7.68 -3.70
CA ALA A 104 9.76 -6.67 -2.68
C ALA A 104 10.36 -5.31 -3.06
N HIS A 105 9.58 -4.25 -2.85
CA HIS A 105 9.97 -2.87 -3.11
C HIS A 105 9.70 -2.01 -1.90
N GLN A 106 10.74 -1.33 -1.40
CA GLN A 106 10.58 -0.26 -0.43
C GLN A 106 10.50 1.08 -1.16
N VAL A 107 9.46 1.85 -0.88
CA VAL A 107 9.23 3.16 -1.49
C VAL A 107 9.10 4.20 -0.38
N GLU A 108 10.07 5.10 -0.35
CA GLU A 108 10.02 6.26 0.55
C GLU A 108 9.00 7.27 0.03
N LEU A 109 8.10 7.69 0.91
CA LEU A 109 7.13 8.72 0.58
C LEU A 109 7.77 10.11 0.77
N PRO A 110 7.62 11.03 -0.20
CA PRO A 110 8.11 12.40 -0.05
C PRO A 110 7.43 13.08 1.15
N ALA A 111 8.24 13.77 1.96
CA ALA A 111 7.82 14.48 3.17
C ALA A 111 6.86 15.65 2.88
#